data_AF-A0AAJ0UE19-F1
#
_entry.id   AF-A0AAJ0UE19-F1
#
_cell.length_a   1.000
_cell.length_b   1.000
_cell.length_c   1.000
_cell.angle_alpha   90.00
_cell.angle_beta   90.00
_cell.angle_gamma   90.00
#
_symmetry.space_group_name_H-M   'P 1'
#
loop_
_entity.id
_entity.type
_entity.pdbx_description
1 polymer ?
#
loop_
_entity_poly.entity_id
_entity_poly.type
_entity_poly.pdbx_seq_one_letter_code
_entity_poly.pdbx_strand_id
1 'polypeptide(L)'
;MGALVRDFSGEPAGVLEVAFDRSSYLERAANARNAALLITALTLGVGILLALLIARTITQPIKQTAEAMGNIAEGEGDLTRRLDDSGRDELSELAHQFNAFVSRMQATLQEVKTSALDVSQTAGAIAKSSEDLASRSDEAASNLQQTSAAMEEISSTVAHSAESANQASSLSAEASEVVEQGSSAMQELETTMQDIDRASSRITDIVTLIDGIAFQTNILALNASVEAARAGEHGLGFGVVAQEVRTLAERSREAAREIRTVINESVETSRLGTDRVRQASQTMGKIMTSINSVHDVLEEISASTREQSSGVAEVNTAVTELDTVTQQNAAMVNQTSSSAAQMRELAEHLNALIDAFELGAELHDARPALPRSEPSSPRTEPRDR
;
A
#
# COMPACT_ATOMS: atom_id res chain seq x y z
N MET A 1 -14.85 43.39 -130.28
CA MET A 1 -13.75 43.97 -131.08
C MET A 1 -13.72 43.20 -132.40
N GLY A 2 -14.07 43.85 -133.52
CA GLY A 2 -14.16 43.18 -134.82
C GLY A 2 -12.90 43.35 -135.64
N ALA A 3 -12.44 42.28 -136.29
CA ALA A 3 -11.32 42.31 -137.24
C ALA A 3 -11.87 42.24 -138.68
N LEU A 4 -11.39 43.12 -139.54
CA LEU A 4 -11.80 43.21 -140.95
C LEU A 4 -11.09 42.12 -141.75
N VAL A 5 -11.85 41.18 -142.33
CA VAL A 5 -11.31 40.08 -143.14
C VAL A 5 -11.41 40.48 -144.61
N ARG A 6 -10.28 40.47 -145.32
CA ARG A 6 -10.17 40.77 -146.76
C ARG A 6 -9.88 39.47 -147.51
N ASP A 7 -10.40 39.33 -148.73
CA ASP A 7 -10.04 38.19 -149.57
C ASP A 7 -8.67 38.37 -150.27
N PHE A 8 -8.23 37.37 -151.02
CA PHE A 8 -6.94 37.36 -151.73
C PHE A 8 -6.81 38.42 -152.85
N SER A 9 -7.91 39.08 -153.25
CA SER A 9 -7.96 40.16 -154.23
C SER A 9 -7.97 41.57 -153.60
N GLY A 10 -7.98 41.67 -152.27
CA GLY A 10 -7.90 42.94 -151.54
C GLY A 10 -9.24 43.64 -151.29
N GLU A 11 -10.34 43.08 -151.78
CA GLU A 11 -11.71 43.53 -151.53
C GLU A 11 -12.19 43.10 -150.11
N PRO A 12 -12.97 43.94 -149.40
CA PRO A 12 -13.48 43.61 -148.08
C PRO A 12 -14.53 42.49 -148.15
N ALA A 13 -14.18 41.30 -147.67
CA ALA A 13 -15.01 40.09 -147.74
C ALA A 13 -15.93 39.88 -146.53
N GLY A 14 -15.71 40.63 -145.44
CA GLY A 14 -16.59 40.63 -144.27
C GLY A 14 -15.92 41.15 -143.00
N VAL A 15 -16.71 41.41 -141.96
CA VAL A 15 -16.22 41.76 -140.61
C VAL A 15 -16.43 40.56 -139.70
N LEU A 16 -15.36 40.05 -139.09
CA LEU A 16 -15.45 39.03 -138.05
C LEU A 16 -15.68 39.72 -136.71
N GLU A 17 -16.91 39.70 -136.21
CA GLU A 17 -17.28 40.27 -134.92
C GLU A 17 -17.35 39.15 -133.86
N VAL A 18 -16.35 39.08 -132.98
CA VAL A 18 -16.39 38.17 -131.82
C VAL A 18 -17.16 38.87 -130.70
N ALA A 19 -18.43 38.50 -130.55
CA ALA A 19 -19.26 38.87 -129.41
C ALA A 19 -19.02 37.86 -128.28
N PHE A 20 -18.26 38.26 -127.24
CA PHE A 20 -18.23 37.49 -126.00
C PHE A 20 -19.54 37.73 -125.27
N ASP A 21 -20.35 36.69 -125.12
CA ASP A 21 -21.59 36.75 -124.36
C ASP A 21 -21.28 36.98 -122.87
N ARG A 22 -21.22 38.27 -122.49
CA ARG A 22 -20.90 38.74 -121.13
C ARG A 22 -21.88 38.17 -120.10
N SER A 23 -23.10 37.80 -120.50
CA SER A 23 -24.11 37.23 -119.60
C SER A 23 -23.69 35.85 -119.08
N SER A 24 -23.16 34.98 -119.93
CA SER A 24 -22.71 33.62 -119.59
C SER A 24 -21.48 33.59 -118.66
N TYR A 25 -20.57 34.57 -118.76
CA TYR A 25 -19.43 34.71 -117.84
C TYR A 25 -19.85 35.26 -116.47
N LEU A 26 -20.81 36.19 -116.45
CA LEU A 26 -21.34 36.74 -115.20
C LEU A 26 -22.18 35.70 -114.43
N GLU A 27 -22.94 34.83 -115.11
CA GLU A 27 -23.63 33.70 -114.47
C GLU A 27 -22.68 32.67 -113.87
N ARG A 28 -21.63 32.27 -114.59
CA ARG A 28 -20.61 31.33 -114.08
C ARG A 28 -19.84 31.91 -112.89
N ALA A 29 -19.48 33.20 -112.95
CA ALA A 29 -18.83 33.90 -111.85
C ALA A 29 -19.75 34.07 -110.62
N ALA A 30 -21.04 34.35 -110.84
CA ALA A 30 -22.03 34.44 -109.77
C ALA A 30 -22.29 33.09 -109.10
N ASN A 31 -22.40 32.01 -109.88
CA ASN A 31 -22.57 30.65 -109.37
C ASN A 31 -21.32 30.17 -108.60
N ALA A 32 -20.12 30.46 -109.11
CA ALA A 32 -18.87 30.15 -108.41
C ALA A 32 -18.73 30.95 -107.08
N ARG A 33 -19.10 32.25 -107.08
CA ARG A 33 -19.13 33.08 -105.86
C ARG A 33 -20.13 32.55 -104.84
N ASN A 34 -21.35 32.22 -105.27
CA ASN A 34 -22.38 31.70 -104.39
C ASN A 34 -22.02 30.31 -103.83
N ALA A 35 -21.41 29.44 -104.64
CA ALA A 35 -20.87 28.16 -104.19
C ALA A 35 -19.75 28.34 -103.16
N ALA A 36 -18.81 29.27 -103.39
CA ALA A 36 -17.75 29.59 -102.44
C ALA A 36 -18.32 30.12 -101.11
N LEU A 37 -19.27 31.06 -101.17
CA LEU A 37 -19.94 31.59 -99.97
C LEU A 37 -20.70 30.51 -99.18
N LEU A 38 -21.37 29.57 -99.86
CA LEU A 38 -22.05 28.44 -99.22
C LEU A 38 -21.05 27.49 -98.54
N ILE A 39 -19.93 27.16 -99.20
CA ILE A 39 -18.89 26.32 -98.61
C ILE A 39 -18.25 27.01 -97.39
N THR A 40 -17.98 28.31 -97.47
CA THR A 40 -17.47 29.10 -96.34
C THR A 40 -18.49 29.17 -95.20
N ALA A 41 -19.77 29.37 -95.48
CA ALA A 41 -20.82 29.38 -94.48
C ALA A 41 -21.00 28.00 -93.82
N LEU A 42 -20.94 26.91 -94.60
CA LEU A 42 -21.04 25.54 -94.11
C LEU A 42 -19.84 25.17 -93.21
N THR A 43 -18.62 25.53 -93.63
CA THR A 43 -17.41 25.27 -92.84
C THR A 43 -17.39 26.07 -91.53
N LEU A 44 -17.80 27.34 -91.55
CA LEU A 44 -18.01 28.13 -90.34
C LEU A 44 -19.11 27.54 -89.46
N GLY A 45 -20.23 27.11 -90.05
CA GLY A 45 -21.34 26.48 -89.33
C GLY A 45 -20.93 25.19 -88.64
N VAL A 46 -20.19 24.31 -89.32
CA VAL A 46 -19.62 23.08 -88.75
C VAL A 46 -18.59 23.40 -87.66
N GLY A 47 -17.75 24.41 -87.86
CA GLY A 47 -16.78 24.87 -86.85
C GLY A 47 -17.47 25.36 -85.56
N ILE A 48 -18.51 26.19 -85.68
CA ILE A 48 -19.30 26.67 -84.54
C ILE A 48 -20.04 25.51 -83.87
N LEU A 49 -20.63 24.60 -84.64
CA LEU A 49 -21.32 23.43 -84.09
C LEU A 49 -20.36 22.53 -83.31
N LEU A 50 -19.18 22.22 -83.86
CA LEU A 50 -18.14 21.45 -83.17
C LEU A 50 -17.64 22.18 -81.92
N ALA A 51 -17.43 23.48 -81.99
CA ALA A 51 -17.02 24.28 -80.83
C ALA A 51 -18.08 24.25 -79.71
N LEU A 52 -19.37 24.36 -80.05
CA LEU A 52 -20.47 24.25 -79.09
C LEU A 52 -20.61 22.84 -78.51
N LEU A 53 -20.42 21.80 -79.34
CA LEU A 53 -20.40 20.41 -78.87
C LEU A 53 -19.24 20.19 -77.90
N ILE A 54 -18.01 20.54 -78.27
CA ILE A 54 -16.82 20.42 -77.40
C ILE A 54 -17.00 21.24 -76.12
N ALA A 55 -17.50 22.47 -76.20
CA ALA A 55 -17.73 23.31 -75.04
C ALA A 55 -18.73 22.68 -74.06
N ARG A 56 -19.79 22.06 -74.58
CA ARG A 56 -20.87 21.48 -73.77
C ARG A 56 -20.55 20.07 -73.27
N THR A 57 -19.90 19.24 -74.08
CA THR A 57 -19.61 17.84 -73.73
C THR A 57 -18.26 17.66 -73.06
N ILE A 58 -17.28 18.55 -73.28
CA ILE A 58 -15.93 18.43 -72.72
C ILE A 58 -15.61 19.57 -71.76
N THR A 59 -15.70 20.83 -72.22
CA THR A 59 -15.23 21.97 -71.41
C THR A 59 -16.09 22.21 -70.16
N GLN A 60 -17.41 22.05 -70.26
CA GLN A 60 -18.33 22.29 -69.15
C GLN A 60 -18.18 21.25 -68.02
N PRO A 61 -18.17 19.92 -68.27
CA PRO A 61 -17.90 18.93 -67.21
C PRO A 61 -16.54 19.11 -66.55
N ILE A 62 -15.46 19.35 -67.32
CA ILE A 62 -14.13 19.61 -66.76
C ILE A 62 -14.16 20.85 -65.84
N LYS A 63 -14.86 21.91 -66.25
CA LYS A 63 -15.02 23.12 -65.43
C LYS A 63 -15.79 22.82 -64.14
N GLN A 64 -16.84 22.02 -64.19
CA GLN A 64 -17.61 21.62 -63.01
C GLN A 64 -16.78 20.78 -62.04
N THR A 65 -15.99 19.82 -62.54
CA THR A 65 -15.04 19.06 -61.71
C THR A 65 -14.00 19.97 -61.08
N ALA A 66 -13.43 20.91 -61.85
CA ALA A 66 -12.46 21.88 -61.34
C ALA A 66 -13.07 22.82 -60.29
N GLU A 67 -14.30 23.29 -60.50
CA GLU A 67 -15.04 24.10 -59.53
C GLU A 67 -15.37 23.30 -58.26
N ALA A 68 -15.73 22.03 -58.38
CA ALA A 68 -15.97 21.16 -57.22
C ALA A 68 -14.68 20.91 -56.42
N MET A 69 -13.57 20.62 -57.10
CA MET A 69 -12.25 20.50 -56.45
C MET A 69 -11.80 21.81 -55.81
N GLY A 70 -12.03 22.95 -56.47
CA GLY A 70 -11.73 24.28 -55.94
C GLY A 70 -12.53 24.61 -54.68
N ASN A 71 -13.81 24.25 -54.63
CA ASN A 71 -14.62 24.42 -53.41
C ASN A 71 -14.16 23.54 -52.24
N ILE A 72 -13.66 22.33 -52.52
CA ILE A 72 -13.09 21.45 -51.48
C ILE A 72 -11.75 21.99 -50.98
N ALA A 73 -10.90 22.52 -51.87
CA ALA A 73 -9.54 22.94 -51.55
C ALA A 73 -9.42 24.36 -50.99
N GLU A 74 -10.24 25.30 -51.48
CA GLU A 74 -10.15 26.74 -51.18
C GLU A 74 -11.46 27.30 -50.58
N GLY A 75 -12.57 26.56 -50.70
CA GLY A 75 -13.90 26.98 -50.25
C GLY A 75 -14.30 26.41 -48.88
N GLU A 76 -15.56 26.01 -48.74
CA GLU A 76 -16.17 25.56 -47.46
C GLU A 76 -15.79 24.11 -47.08
N GLY A 77 -14.91 23.45 -47.84
CA GLY A 77 -14.55 22.06 -47.58
C GLY A 77 -15.73 21.10 -47.75
N ASP A 78 -16.70 21.45 -48.60
CA ASP A 78 -17.95 20.70 -48.80
C ASP A 78 -17.70 19.37 -49.53
N LEU A 79 -17.62 18.29 -48.75
CA LEU A 79 -17.46 16.92 -49.23
C LEU A 79 -18.80 16.24 -49.49
N THR A 80 -19.93 16.95 -49.41
CA THR A 80 -21.27 16.41 -49.73
C THR A 80 -21.60 16.52 -51.22
N ARG A 81 -20.89 17.39 -51.95
CA ARG A 81 -21.04 17.59 -53.40
C ARG A 81 -20.73 16.32 -54.18
N ARG A 82 -21.53 16.05 -55.22
CA ARG A 82 -21.33 14.96 -56.16
C ARG A 82 -21.42 15.48 -57.59
N LEU A 83 -20.60 14.94 -58.48
CA LEU A 83 -20.66 15.17 -59.92
C LEU A 83 -21.63 14.17 -60.57
N ASP A 84 -22.25 14.57 -61.67
CA ASP A 84 -23.09 13.67 -62.48
C ASP A 84 -22.21 12.67 -63.23
N ASP A 85 -22.37 11.38 -62.97
CA ASP A 85 -21.61 10.28 -63.56
C ASP A 85 -22.44 9.41 -64.53
N SER A 86 -23.60 9.92 -64.98
CA SER A 86 -24.58 9.15 -65.77
C SER A 86 -24.18 8.80 -67.22
N GLY A 87 -23.07 9.34 -67.74
CA GLY A 87 -22.60 9.09 -69.10
C GLY A 87 -21.74 7.83 -69.26
N ARG A 88 -21.19 7.63 -70.48
CA ARG A 88 -20.42 6.42 -70.86
C ARG A 88 -19.04 6.74 -71.44
N ASP A 89 -18.58 7.97 -71.26
CA ASP A 89 -17.31 8.48 -71.77
C ASP A 89 -16.29 8.66 -70.64
N GLU A 90 -15.07 9.04 -71.01
CA GLU A 90 -13.95 9.24 -70.07
C GLU A 90 -14.23 10.33 -69.04
N LEU A 91 -15.13 11.27 -69.33
CA LEU A 91 -15.53 12.34 -68.40
C LEU A 91 -16.48 11.83 -67.33
N SER A 92 -17.36 10.91 -67.69
CA SER A 92 -18.24 10.21 -66.76
C SER A 92 -17.44 9.30 -65.83
N GLU A 93 -16.42 8.62 -66.36
CA GLU A 93 -15.46 7.86 -65.54
C GLU A 93 -14.68 8.76 -64.58
N LEU A 94 -14.25 9.96 -65.02
CA LEU A 94 -13.61 10.95 -64.14
C LEU A 94 -14.56 11.42 -63.02
N ALA A 95 -15.83 11.70 -63.34
CA ALA A 95 -16.84 12.06 -62.36
C ALA A 95 -17.08 10.93 -61.35
N HIS A 96 -17.13 9.68 -61.81
CA HIS A 96 -17.24 8.50 -60.97
C HIS A 96 -16.06 8.37 -60.00
N GLN A 97 -14.82 8.49 -60.50
CA GLN A 97 -13.61 8.42 -59.68
C GLN A 97 -13.52 9.58 -58.67
N PHE A 98 -13.95 10.79 -59.06
CA PHE A 98 -14.06 11.92 -58.15
C PHE A 98 -15.07 11.65 -57.03
N ASN A 99 -16.27 11.16 -57.35
CA ASN A 99 -17.29 10.82 -56.36
C ASN A 99 -16.80 9.73 -55.38
N ALA A 100 -16.09 8.72 -55.88
CA ALA A 100 -15.48 7.68 -55.06
C ALA A 100 -14.39 8.25 -54.13
N PHE A 101 -13.54 9.15 -54.63
CA PHE A 101 -12.51 9.84 -53.85
C PHE A 101 -13.11 10.68 -52.72
N VAL A 102 -14.10 11.53 -53.04
CA VAL A 102 -14.81 12.36 -52.04
C VAL A 102 -15.51 11.49 -51.00
N SER A 103 -16.18 10.41 -51.41
CA SER A 103 -16.86 9.49 -50.49
C SER A 103 -15.86 8.80 -49.55
N ARG A 104 -14.67 8.42 -50.04
CA ARG A 104 -13.62 7.83 -49.21
C ARG A 104 -13.06 8.84 -48.21
N MET A 105 -12.80 10.07 -48.64
CA MET A 105 -12.35 11.16 -47.74
C MET A 105 -13.39 11.45 -46.66
N GLN A 106 -14.66 11.56 -47.03
CA GLN A 106 -15.76 11.81 -46.10
C GLN A 106 -15.83 10.71 -45.04
N ALA A 107 -15.83 9.43 -45.44
CA ALA A 107 -15.85 8.30 -44.51
C ALA A 107 -14.62 8.30 -43.57
N THR A 108 -13.42 8.57 -44.09
CA THR A 108 -12.20 8.66 -43.27
C THR A 108 -12.27 9.82 -42.27
N LEU A 109 -12.70 11.02 -42.69
CA LEU A 109 -12.82 12.17 -41.78
C LEU A 109 -13.90 11.95 -40.70
N GLN A 110 -15.00 11.27 -41.03
CA GLN A 110 -16.03 10.87 -40.05
C GLN A 110 -15.49 9.87 -39.03
N GLU A 111 -14.69 8.89 -39.46
CA GLU A 111 -14.03 7.93 -38.58
C GLU A 111 -13.02 8.63 -37.65
N VAL A 112 -12.24 9.58 -38.17
CA VAL A 112 -11.32 10.39 -37.36
C VAL A 112 -12.08 11.27 -36.37
N LYS A 113 -13.20 11.88 -36.76
CA LYS A 113 -14.06 12.68 -35.86
C LYS A 113 -14.60 11.83 -34.71
N THR A 114 -15.09 10.63 -35.01
CA THR A 114 -15.56 9.68 -34.00
C THR A 114 -14.43 9.28 -33.05
N SER A 115 -13.25 8.98 -33.60
CA SER A 115 -12.06 8.62 -32.81
C SER A 115 -11.60 9.77 -31.91
N ALA A 116 -11.65 11.01 -32.38
CA ALA A 116 -11.31 12.19 -31.58
C ALA A 116 -12.29 12.40 -30.42
N LEU A 117 -13.60 12.21 -30.64
CA LEU A 117 -14.60 12.24 -29.57
C LEU A 117 -14.34 11.16 -28.52
N ASP A 118 -14.04 9.93 -28.94
CA ASP A 118 -13.70 8.83 -28.04
C ASP A 118 -12.45 9.17 -27.20
N VAL A 119 -11.38 9.71 -27.81
CA VAL A 119 -10.17 10.15 -27.10
C VAL A 119 -10.49 11.23 -26.07
N SER A 120 -11.32 12.22 -26.42
CA SER A 120 -11.74 13.28 -25.48
C SER A 120 -12.51 12.71 -24.28
N GLN A 121 -13.41 11.76 -24.53
CA GLN A 121 -14.18 11.09 -23.47
C GLN A 121 -13.27 10.25 -22.57
N THR A 122 -12.36 9.45 -23.14
CA THR A 122 -11.39 8.66 -22.38
C THR A 122 -10.46 9.55 -21.56
N ALA A 123 -9.97 10.65 -22.13
CA ALA A 123 -9.16 11.63 -21.41
C ALA A 123 -9.91 12.21 -20.21
N GLY A 124 -11.20 12.55 -20.37
CA GLY A 124 -12.06 12.99 -19.26
C GLY A 124 -12.21 11.94 -18.16
N ALA A 125 -12.36 10.66 -18.53
CA ALA A 125 -12.41 9.55 -17.57
C ALA A 125 -11.07 9.36 -16.82
N ILE A 126 -9.94 9.47 -17.52
CA ILE A 126 -8.59 9.41 -16.92
C ILE A 126 -8.40 10.56 -15.93
N ALA A 127 -8.80 11.78 -16.27
CA ALA A 127 -8.71 12.93 -15.38
C ALA A 127 -9.50 12.70 -14.08
N LYS A 128 -10.75 12.23 -14.20
CA LYS A 128 -11.59 11.88 -13.03
C LYS A 128 -10.98 10.76 -12.18
N SER A 129 -10.43 9.72 -12.81
CA SER A 129 -9.75 8.63 -12.09
C SER A 129 -8.48 9.12 -11.40
N SER A 130 -7.78 10.10 -11.98
CA SER A 130 -6.60 10.71 -11.38
C SER A 130 -6.97 11.53 -10.14
N GLU A 131 -8.10 12.23 -10.16
CA GLU A 131 -8.62 12.96 -9.01
C GLU A 131 -9.04 12.03 -7.85
N ASP A 132 -9.68 10.89 -8.15
CA ASP A 132 -9.96 9.85 -7.14
C ASP A 132 -8.66 9.29 -6.54
N LEU A 133 -7.66 9.01 -7.37
CA LEU A 133 -6.36 8.53 -6.90
C LEU A 133 -5.62 9.58 -6.05
N ALA A 134 -5.73 10.87 -6.37
CA ALA A 134 -5.23 11.95 -5.52
C ALA A 134 -5.89 11.90 -4.13
N SER A 135 -7.22 11.87 -4.07
CA SER A 135 -7.96 11.82 -2.80
C SER A 135 -7.54 10.63 -1.93
N ARG A 136 -7.39 9.45 -2.55
CA ARG A 136 -6.94 8.23 -1.85
C ARG A 136 -5.48 8.30 -1.42
N SER A 137 -4.63 9.00 -2.19
CA SER A 137 -3.22 9.21 -1.82
C SER A 137 -3.10 10.18 -0.64
N ASP A 138 -3.92 11.22 -0.59
CA ASP A 138 -3.98 12.16 0.54
C ASP A 138 -4.49 11.46 1.82
N GLU A 139 -5.53 10.63 1.72
CA GLU A 139 -6.01 9.80 2.83
C GLU A 139 -4.93 8.83 3.30
N ALA A 140 -4.23 8.17 2.37
CA ALA A 140 -3.12 7.27 2.69
C ALA A 140 -1.99 8.00 3.42
N ALA A 141 -1.62 9.20 2.96
CA ALA A 141 -0.61 10.04 3.62
C ALA A 141 -1.02 10.38 5.06
N SER A 142 -2.27 10.79 5.28
CA SER A 142 -2.79 11.07 6.63
C SER A 142 -2.75 9.82 7.53
N ASN A 143 -3.15 8.66 7.01
CA ASN A 143 -3.12 7.39 7.75
C ASN A 143 -1.69 6.94 8.07
N LEU A 144 -0.74 7.13 7.14
CA LEU A 144 0.67 6.85 7.36
C LEU A 144 1.26 7.76 8.45
N GLN A 145 0.85 9.03 8.49
CA GLN A 145 1.29 9.98 9.52
C GLN A 145 0.80 9.58 10.92
N GLN A 146 -0.46 9.13 11.04
CA GLN A 146 -0.99 8.56 12.29
C GLN A 146 -0.29 7.25 12.67
N THR A 147 -0.02 6.38 11.68
CA THR A 147 0.68 5.12 11.91
C THR A 147 2.12 5.37 12.38
N SER A 148 2.81 6.35 11.79
CA SER A 148 4.15 6.77 12.20
C SER A 148 4.17 7.27 13.64
N ALA A 149 3.23 8.14 14.03
CA ALA A 149 3.10 8.62 15.40
C ALA A 149 2.82 7.47 16.40
N ALA A 150 1.93 6.53 16.03
CA ALA A 150 1.67 5.35 16.84
C ALA A 150 2.92 4.45 16.97
N MET A 151 3.74 4.35 15.92
CA MET A 151 5.00 3.60 15.98
C MET A 151 6.06 4.26 16.85
N GLU A 152 6.12 5.58 16.90
CA GLU A 152 6.98 6.30 17.87
C GLU A 152 6.53 6.01 19.31
N GLU A 153 5.23 6.03 19.59
CA GLU A 153 4.67 5.70 20.91
C GLU A 153 4.95 4.24 21.31
N ILE A 154 4.78 3.30 20.37
CA ILE A 154 5.11 1.89 20.59
C ILE A 154 6.61 1.73 20.85
N SER A 155 7.47 2.38 20.06
CA SER A 155 8.93 2.35 20.25
C SER A 155 9.32 2.85 21.64
N SER A 156 8.73 3.96 22.07
CA SER A 156 8.93 4.51 23.43
C SER A 156 8.46 3.54 24.52
N THR A 157 7.31 2.89 24.31
CA THR A 157 6.75 1.93 25.28
C THR A 157 7.60 0.66 25.40
N VAL A 158 8.10 0.14 24.29
CA VAL A 158 9.03 -0.99 24.24
C VAL A 158 10.34 -0.62 24.96
N ALA A 159 10.91 0.57 24.69
CA ALA A 159 12.12 1.04 25.37
C ALA A 159 11.91 1.18 26.88
N HIS A 160 10.78 1.76 27.32
CA HIS A 160 10.44 1.86 28.73
C HIS A 160 10.26 0.49 29.38
N SER A 161 9.68 -0.48 28.67
CA SER A 161 9.50 -1.85 29.15
C SER A 161 10.83 -2.56 29.34
N ALA A 162 11.79 -2.34 28.43
CA ALA A 162 13.15 -2.88 28.54
C ALA A 162 13.86 -2.35 29.79
N GLU A 163 13.78 -1.03 30.01
CA GLU A 163 14.39 -0.39 31.18
C GLU A 163 13.74 -0.88 32.48
N SER A 164 12.40 -0.98 32.50
CA SER A 164 11.66 -1.49 33.66
C SER A 164 12.03 -2.94 33.98
N ALA A 165 12.20 -3.80 32.97
CA ALA A 165 12.63 -5.18 33.15
C ALA A 165 14.06 -5.26 33.71
N ASN A 166 14.98 -4.43 33.21
CA ASN A 166 16.35 -4.33 33.74
C ASN A 166 16.36 -3.88 35.20
N GLN A 167 15.59 -2.84 35.54
CA GLN A 167 15.49 -2.34 36.91
C GLN A 167 14.89 -3.40 37.85
N ALA A 168 13.82 -4.06 37.44
CA ALA A 168 13.22 -5.16 38.20
C ALA A 168 14.19 -6.34 38.38
N SER A 169 15.03 -6.62 37.39
CA SER A 169 16.05 -7.67 37.48
C SER A 169 17.11 -7.32 38.53
N SER A 170 17.58 -6.07 38.55
CA SER A 170 18.50 -5.59 39.59
C SER A 170 17.90 -5.66 40.99
N LEU A 171 16.63 -5.26 41.16
CA LEU A 171 15.93 -5.35 42.44
C LEU A 171 15.74 -6.80 42.89
N SER A 172 15.48 -7.71 41.94
CA SER A 172 15.34 -9.15 42.24
C SER A 172 16.68 -9.74 42.69
N ALA A 173 17.79 -9.33 42.08
CA ALA A 173 19.14 -9.73 42.49
C ALA A 173 19.48 -9.23 43.91
N GLU A 174 19.18 -7.97 44.22
CA GLU A 174 19.36 -7.42 45.58
C GLU A 174 18.50 -8.16 46.62
N ALA A 175 17.23 -8.45 46.29
CA ALA A 175 16.36 -9.21 47.16
C ALA A 175 16.87 -10.65 47.40
N SER A 176 17.47 -11.27 46.37
CA SER A 176 18.10 -12.58 46.47
C SER A 176 19.25 -12.58 47.48
N GLU A 177 20.12 -11.57 47.43
CA GLU A 177 21.23 -11.39 48.38
C GLU A 177 20.71 -11.24 49.83
N VAL A 178 19.66 -10.44 50.04
CA VAL A 178 19.05 -10.27 51.37
C VAL A 178 18.48 -11.59 51.90
N VAL A 179 17.85 -12.39 51.05
CA VAL A 179 17.31 -13.70 51.44
C VAL A 179 18.43 -14.69 51.75
N GLU A 180 19.53 -14.66 51.01
CA GLU A 180 20.70 -15.49 51.27
C GLU A 180 21.32 -15.15 52.64
N GLN A 181 21.52 -13.86 52.93
CA GLN A 181 21.98 -13.39 54.24
C GLN A 181 21.01 -13.80 55.37
N GLY A 182 19.70 -13.66 55.14
CA GLY A 182 18.66 -14.09 56.08
C GLY A 182 18.68 -15.60 56.34
N SER A 183 18.90 -16.41 55.30
CA SER A 183 19.03 -17.86 55.40
C SER A 183 20.27 -18.25 56.23
N SER A 184 21.41 -17.59 55.99
CA SER A 184 22.63 -17.79 56.78
C SER A 184 22.42 -17.46 58.26
N ALA A 185 21.77 -16.33 58.58
CA ALA A 185 21.44 -15.96 59.96
C ALA A 185 20.51 -16.99 60.66
N MET A 186 19.57 -17.58 59.92
CA MET A 186 18.72 -18.65 60.46
C MET A 186 19.52 -19.93 60.76
N GLN A 187 20.51 -20.28 59.94
CA GLN A 187 21.39 -21.43 60.20
C GLN A 187 22.28 -21.21 61.44
N GLU A 188 22.80 -20.00 61.64
CA GLU A 188 23.54 -19.63 62.85
C GLU A 188 22.65 -19.69 64.11
N LEU A 189 21.41 -19.21 64.02
CA LEU A 189 20.43 -19.31 65.10
C LEU A 189 20.08 -20.77 65.43
N GLU A 190 19.90 -21.63 64.43
CA GLU A 190 19.66 -23.06 64.65
C GLU A 190 20.83 -23.71 65.39
N THR A 191 22.07 -23.37 65.00
CA THR A 191 23.28 -23.85 65.70
C THR A 191 23.32 -23.37 67.15
N THR A 192 23.00 -22.09 67.39
CA THR A 192 22.96 -21.50 68.74
C THR A 192 21.93 -22.20 69.63
N MET A 193 20.74 -22.50 69.09
CA MET A 193 19.70 -23.24 69.83
C MET A 193 20.14 -24.67 70.16
N GLN A 194 20.87 -25.34 69.28
CA GLN A 194 21.45 -26.66 69.56
C GLN A 194 22.52 -26.59 70.67
N ASP A 195 23.33 -25.53 70.70
CA ASP A 195 24.31 -25.33 71.78
C ASP A 195 23.65 -25.05 73.13
N ILE A 196 22.54 -24.29 73.15
CA ILE A 196 21.73 -24.07 74.36
C ILE A 196 21.14 -25.39 74.88
N ASP A 197 20.61 -26.25 73.99
CA ASP A 197 20.08 -27.57 74.36
C ASP A 197 21.18 -28.47 74.97
N ARG A 198 22.37 -28.52 74.36
CA ARG A 198 23.53 -29.25 74.90
C ARG A 198 23.99 -28.71 76.25
N ALA A 199 24.09 -27.39 76.40
CA ALA A 199 24.49 -26.74 77.64
C ALA A 199 23.49 -27.02 78.77
N SER A 200 22.20 -26.95 78.47
CA SER A 200 21.11 -27.22 79.42
C SER A 200 21.09 -28.69 79.88
N SER A 201 21.35 -29.63 78.95
CA SER A 201 21.52 -31.05 79.28
C SER A 201 22.68 -31.27 80.26
N ARG A 202 23.84 -30.63 80.00
CA ARG A 202 25.00 -30.70 80.90
C ARG A 202 24.72 -30.11 82.28
N ILE A 203 23.96 -29.01 82.36
CA ILE A 203 23.54 -28.44 83.64
C ILE A 203 22.62 -29.42 84.38
N THR A 204 21.72 -30.11 83.68
CA THR A 204 20.83 -31.11 84.27
C THR A 204 21.61 -32.25 84.92
N ASP A 205 22.69 -32.71 84.30
CA ASP A 205 23.59 -33.71 84.86
C ASP A 205 24.28 -33.20 86.14
N ILE A 206 24.76 -31.96 86.14
CA ILE A 206 25.41 -31.32 87.30
C ILE A 206 24.41 -31.18 88.46
N VAL A 207 23.19 -30.71 88.18
CA VAL A 207 22.13 -30.57 89.20
C VAL A 207 21.74 -31.93 89.78
N THR A 208 21.77 -32.98 88.96
CA THR A 208 21.55 -34.36 89.41
C THR A 208 22.65 -34.85 90.33
N LEU A 209 23.91 -34.55 90.02
CA LEU A 209 25.02 -34.82 90.91
C LEU A 209 24.89 -34.06 92.24
N ILE A 210 24.49 -32.78 92.23
CA ILE A 210 24.31 -31.96 93.43
C ILE A 210 23.20 -32.52 94.34
N ASP A 211 22.04 -32.89 93.79
CA ASP A 211 20.96 -33.53 94.58
C ASP A 211 21.44 -34.88 95.17
N GLY A 212 22.27 -35.63 94.43
CA GLY A 212 22.92 -36.84 94.91
C GLY A 212 23.89 -36.58 96.08
N ILE A 213 24.75 -35.56 95.98
CA ILE A 213 25.67 -35.15 97.05
C ILE A 213 24.87 -34.71 98.28
N ALA A 214 23.88 -33.84 98.11
CA ALA A 214 23.05 -33.36 99.20
C ALA A 214 22.27 -34.49 99.89
N PHE A 215 21.80 -35.50 99.14
CA PHE A 215 21.23 -36.72 99.72
C PHE A 215 22.25 -37.49 100.56
N GLN A 216 23.47 -37.70 100.05
CA GLN A 216 24.54 -38.37 100.81
C GLN A 216 24.90 -37.59 102.08
N THR A 217 25.01 -36.26 102.01
CA THR A 217 25.27 -35.39 103.17
C THR A 217 24.15 -35.48 104.20
N ASN A 218 22.90 -35.55 103.77
CA ASN A 218 21.75 -35.72 104.65
C ASN A 218 21.80 -37.06 105.42
N ILE A 219 22.19 -38.16 104.75
CA ILE A 219 22.37 -39.47 105.40
C ILE A 219 23.56 -39.46 106.36
N LEU A 220 24.68 -38.84 105.99
CA LEU A 220 25.85 -38.68 106.87
C LEU A 220 25.51 -37.87 108.13
N ALA A 221 24.79 -36.76 107.96
CA ALA A 221 24.33 -35.91 109.06
C ALA A 221 23.37 -36.65 109.99
N LEU A 222 22.42 -37.43 109.44
CA LEU A 222 21.54 -38.29 110.22
C LEU A 222 22.33 -39.31 111.06
N ASN A 223 23.31 -39.99 110.45
CA ASN A 223 24.17 -40.94 111.16
C ASN A 223 24.97 -40.24 112.28
N ALA A 224 25.48 -39.04 112.02
CA ALA A 224 26.18 -38.24 113.03
C ALA A 224 25.26 -37.79 114.18
N SER A 225 24.03 -37.37 113.90
CA SER A 225 23.03 -37.04 114.93
C SER A 225 22.70 -38.25 115.82
N VAL A 226 22.59 -39.44 115.22
CA VAL A 226 22.36 -40.70 115.96
C VAL A 226 23.54 -41.03 116.87
N GLU A 227 24.78 -40.91 116.38
CA GLU A 227 25.96 -41.22 117.19
C GLU A 227 26.20 -40.15 118.28
N ALA A 228 25.87 -38.88 118.01
CA ALA A 228 25.87 -37.82 119.00
C ALA A 228 24.86 -38.07 120.13
N ALA A 229 23.64 -38.54 119.81
CA ALA A 229 22.66 -38.96 120.80
C ALA A 229 23.15 -40.15 121.64
N ARG A 230 23.93 -41.05 121.03
CA ARG A 230 24.54 -42.22 121.69
C ARG A 230 25.65 -41.84 122.67
N ALA A 231 26.36 -40.75 122.44
CA ALA A 231 27.41 -40.21 123.31
C ALA A 231 26.88 -39.43 124.53
N GLY A 232 25.56 -39.22 124.65
CA GLY A 232 24.92 -38.56 125.80
C GLY A 232 25.32 -37.08 125.95
N GLU A 233 25.60 -36.64 127.18
CA GLU A 233 25.96 -35.24 127.51
C GLU A 233 27.20 -34.74 126.75
N HIS A 234 28.16 -35.62 126.44
CA HIS A 234 29.38 -35.25 125.70
C HIS A 234 29.12 -35.02 124.19
N GLY A 235 27.99 -35.49 123.67
CA GLY A 235 27.62 -35.38 122.25
C GLY A 235 26.73 -34.19 121.90
N LEU A 236 26.24 -33.43 122.89
CA LEU A 236 25.24 -32.37 122.71
C LEU A 236 25.66 -31.33 121.64
N GLY A 237 26.92 -30.87 121.66
CA GLY A 237 27.44 -29.92 120.67
C GLY A 237 27.53 -30.51 119.26
N PHE A 238 27.93 -31.78 119.13
CA PHE A 238 27.99 -32.49 117.85
C PHE A 238 26.60 -32.77 117.27
N GLY A 239 25.61 -33.05 118.11
CA GLY A 239 24.23 -33.28 117.69
C GLY A 239 23.59 -32.03 117.07
N VAL A 240 23.85 -30.85 117.62
CA VAL A 240 23.37 -29.57 117.06
C VAL A 240 24.00 -29.31 115.69
N VAL A 241 25.31 -29.51 115.55
CA VAL A 241 26.01 -29.35 114.25
C VAL A 241 25.48 -30.35 113.23
N ALA A 242 25.27 -31.61 113.62
CA ALA A 242 24.74 -32.64 112.73
C ALA A 242 23.31 -32.31 112.26
N GLN A 243 22.46 -31.75 113.13
CA GLN A 243 21.13 -31.29 112.76
C GLN A 243 21.18 -30.08 111.80
N GLU A 244 22.08 -29.13 112.03
CA GLU A 244 22.25 -27.96 111.14
C GLU A 244 22.75 -28.38 109.75
N VAL A 245 23.72 -29.31 109.68
CA VAL A 245 24.21 -29.89 108.42
C VAL A 245 23.08 -30.63 107.69
N ARG A 246 22.22 -31.33 108.42
CA ARG A 246 21.04 -32.01 107.86
C ARG A 246 20.07 -31.02 107.22
N THR A 247 19.72 -29.95 107.94
CA THR A 247 18.85 -28.89 107.42
C THR A 247 19.45 -28.19 106.20
N LEU A 248 20.77 -27.96 106.19
CA LEU A 248 21.47 -27.39 105.03
C LEU A 248 21.44 -28.34 103.82
N ALA A 249 21.57 -29.65 104.06
CA ALA A 249 21.45 -30.67 103.01
C ALA A 249 20.04 -30.75 102.42
N GLU A 250 18.99 -30.70 103.25
CA GLU A 250 17.59 -30.64 102.81
C GLU A 250 17.32 -29.39 101.97
N ARG A 251 17.79 -28.21 102.42
CA ARG A 251 17.71 -26.95 101.65
C ARG A 251 18.47 -27.01 100.32
N SER A 252 19.63 -27.67 100.28
CA SER A 252 20.41 -27.84 99.05
C SER A 252 19.69 -28.73 98.03
N ARG A 253 18.97 -29.76 98.49
CA ARG A 253 18.14 -30.60 97.63
C ARG A 253 16.93 -29.86 97.06
N GLU A 254 16.29 -29.04 97.88
CA GLU A 254 15.17 -28.19 97.44
C GLU A 254 15.61 -27.21 96.36
N ALA A 255 16.72 -26.50 96.59
CA ALA A 255 17.31 -25.61 95.60
C ALA A 255 17.72 -26.34 94.30
N ALA A 256 18.30 -27.54 94.41
CA ALA A 256 18.64 -28.36 93.24
C ALA A 256 17.38 -28.76 92.43
N ARG A 257 16.25 -29.04 93.09
CA ARG A 257 14.99 -29.32 92.40
C ARG A 257 14.42 -28.09 91.70
N GLU A 258 14.46 -26.92 92.34
CA GLU A 258 14.04 -25.66 91.71
C GLU A 258 14.87 -25.35 90.46
N ILE A 259 16.21 -25.48 90.55
CA ILE A 259 17.09 -25.29 89.39
C ILE A 259 16.73 -26.28 88.28
N ARG A 260 16.48 -27.56 88.61
CA ARG A 260 16.08 -28.55 87.61
C ARG A 260 14.79 -28.16 86.89
N THR A 261 13.79 -27.63 87.61
CA THR A 261 12.54 -27.16 86.99
C THR A 261 12.81 -26.04 85.98
N VAL A 262 13.57 -25.01 86.36
CA VAL A 262 13.89 -23.87 85.48
C VAL A 262 14.69 -24.31 84.25
N ILE A 263 15.62 -25.26 84.41
CA ILE A 263 16.39 -25.81 83.29
C ILE A 263 15.49 -26.61 82.35
N ASN A 264 14.56 -27.41 82.87
CA ASN A 264 13.59 -28.13 82.03
C ASN A 264 12.70 -27.18 81.23
N GLU A 265 12.21 -26.09 81.85
CA GLU A 265 11.45 -25.04 81.15
C GLU A 265 12.30 -24.36 80.07
N SER A 266 13.60 -24.14 80.34
CA SER A 266 14.53 -23.56 79.37
C SER A 266 14.76 -24.48 78.17
N VAL A 267 14.88 -25.80 78.38
CA VAL A 267 14.99 -26.81 77.31
C VAL A 267 13.73 -26.83 76.44
N GLU A 268 12.55 -26.83 77.06
CA GLU A 268 11.28 -26.81 76.32
C GLU A 268 11.15 -25.53 75.46
N THR A 269 11.51 -24.39 76.04
CA THR A 269 11.51 -23.09 75.35
C THR A 269 12.53 -23.08 74.19
N SER A 270 13.72 -23.64 74.40
CA SER A 270 14.74 -23.77 73.35
C SER A 270 14.28 -24.66 72.20
N ARG A 271 13.59 -25.77 72.48
CA ARG A 271 13.02 -26.65 71.44
C ARG A 271 11.95 -25.95 70.61
N LEU A 272 11.04 -25.23 71.28
CA LEU A 272 10.08 -24.37 70.59
C LEU A 272 10.78 -23.33 69.72
N GLY A 273 11.86 -22.72 70.21
CA GLY A 273 12.72 -21.82 69.44
C GLY A 273 13.31 -22.46 68.19
N THR A 274 13.90 -23.64 68.31
CA THR A 274 14.45 -24.42 67.19
C THR A 274 13.40 -24.69 66.12
N ASP A 275 12.19 -25.11 66.51
CA ASP A 275 11.12 -25.38 65.56
C ASP A 275 10.66 -24.12 64.81
N ARG A 276 10.62 -22.97 65.49
CA ARG A 276 10.34 -21.66 64.86
C ARG A 276 11.42 -21.23 63.88
N VAL A 277 12.69 -21.41 64.24
CA VAL A 277 13.83 -21.11 63.35
C VAL A 277 13.78 -22.01 62.12
N ARG A 278 13.51 -23.31 62.28
CA ARG A 278 13.36 -24.24 61.14
C ARG A 278 12.21 -23.84 60.22
N GLN A 279 11.08 -23.43 60.78
CA GLN A 279 9.94 -22.94 60.00
C GLN A 279 10.31 -21.64 59.24
N ALA A 280 11.00 -20.71 59.89
CA ALA A 280 11.48 -19.47 59.24
C ALA A 280 12.47 -19.77 58.11
N SER A 281 13.42 -20.68 58.32
CA SER A 281 14.37 -21.15 57.30
C SER A 281 13.67 -21.77 56.09
N GLN A 282 12.65 -22.61 56.30
CA GLN A 282 11.82 -23.14 55.21
C GLN A 282 11.08 -22.04 54.43
N THR A 283 10.58 -21.01 55.12
CA THR A 283 9.95 -19.85 54.46
C THR A 283 10.96 -19.07 53.63
N MET A 284 12.18 -18.85 54.11
CA MET A 284 13.24 -18.21 53.33
C MET A 284 13.56 -19.00 52.06
N GLY A 285 13.63 -20.34 52.14
CA GLY A 285 13.80 -21.19 50.97
C GLY A 285 12.68 -21.03 49.93
N LYS A 286 11.42 -20.90 50.37
CA LYS A 286 10.28 -20.64 49.46
C LYS A 286 10.38 -19.26 48.82
N ILE A 287 10.76 -18.22 49.58
CA ILE A 287 10.96 -16.87 49.05
C ILE A 287 12.06 -16.88 47.97
N MET A 288 13.18 -17.57 48.22
CA MET A 288 14.25 -17.71 47.24
C MET A 288 13.76 -18.36 45.94
N THR A 289 12.96 -19.43 46.02
CA THR A 289 12.35 -20.03 44.84
C THR A 289 11.46 -19.04 44.07
N SER A 290 10.64 -18.24 44.78
CA SER A 290 9.81 -17.22 44.14
C SER A 290 10.61 -16.11 43.48
N ILE A 291 11.70 -15.65 44.11
CA ILE A 291 12.60 -14.65 43.51
C ILE A 291 13.24 -15.19 42.22
N ASN A 292 13.69 -16.45 42.23
CA ASN A 292 14.23 -17.07 41.02
C ASN A 292 13.19 -17.15 39.91
N SER A 293 11.94 -17.51 40.21
CA SER A 293 10.86 -17.49 39.20
C SER A 293 10.58 -16.08 38.66
N VAL A 294 10.68 -15.03 39.48
CA VAL A 294 10.57 -13.65 39.00
C VAL A 294 11.73 -13.29 38.08
N HIS A 295 12.95 -13.72 38.41
CA HIS A 295 14.12 -13.53 37.55
C HIS A 295 13.95 -14.19 36.18
N ASP A 296 13.49 -15.44 36.13
CA ASP A 296 13.23 -16.16 34.87
C ASP A 296 12.22 -15.41 33.98
N VAL A 297 11.13 -14.89 34.57
CA VAL A 297 10.12 -14.09 33.85
C VAL A 297 10.71 -12.79 33.32
N LEU A 298 11.60 -12.14 34.08
CA LEU A 298 12.25 -10.90 33.65
C LEU A 298 13.25 -11.13 32.51
N GLU A 299 13.92 -12.29 32.47
CA GLU A 299 14.73 -12.69 31.32
C GLU A 299 13.87 -12.89 30.06
N GLU A 300 12.72 -13.56 30.19
CA GLU A 300 11.78 -13.75 29.09
C GLU A 300 11.22 -12.42 28.57
N ILE A 301 10.81 -11.51 29.48
CA ILE A 301 10.36 -10.16 29.13
C ILE A 301 11.48 -9.40 28.41
N SER A 302 12.72 -9.48 28.89
CA SER A 302 13.86 -8.81 28.27
C SER A 302 14.14 -9.34 26.86
N ALA A 303 14.06 -10.65 26.67
CA ALA A 303 14.19 -11.27 25.35
C ALA A 303 13.06 -10.84 24.40
N SER A 304 11.81 -10.90 24.86
CA SER A 304 10.64 -10.48 24.08
C SER A 304 10.69 -8.99 23.71
N THR A 305 11.15 -8.14 24.63
CA THR A 305 11.27 -6.70 24.38
C THR A 305 12.34 -6.38 23.33
N ARG A 306 13.45 -7.13 23.29
CA ARG A 306 14.46 -7.00 22.21
C ARG A 306 13.88 -7.42 20.85
N GLU A 307 13.11 -8.49 20.81
CA GLU A 307 12.44 -8.95 19.59
C GLU A 307 11.40 -7.92 19.11
N GLN A 308 10.57 -7.40 20.02
CA GLN A 308 9.63 -6.32 19.73
C GLN A 308 10.35 -5.07 19.21
N SER A 309 11.47 -4.67 19.81
CA SER A 309 12.25 -3.53 19.34
C SER A 309 12.74 -3.73 17.90
N SER A 310 13.18 -4.95 17.55
CA SER A 310 13.56 -5.29 16.18
C SER A 310 12.36 -5.24 15.23
N GLY A 311 11.22 -5.79 15.64
CA GLY A 311 9.99 -5.77 14.85
C GLY A 311 9.48 -4.35 14.60
N VAL A 312 9.53 -3.47 15.61
CA VAL A 312 9.16 -2.05 15.46
C VAL A 312 10.07 -1.35 14.46
N ALA A 313 11.37 -1.62 14.46
CA ALA A 313 12.30 -1.04 13.48
C ALA A 313 12.01 -1.52 12.04
N GLU A 314 11.65 -2.79 11.86
CA GLU A 314 11.25 -3.34 10.56
C GLU A 314 9.96 -2.67 10.05
N VAL A 315 8.95 -2.53 10.90
CA VAL A 315 7.71 -1.87 10.47
C VAL A 315 7.93 -0.37 10.21
N ASN A 316 8.79 0.30 10.98
CA ASN A 316 9.15 1.70 10.72
C ASN A 316 9.79 1.86 9.32
N THR A 317 10.64 0.91 8.92
CA THR A 317 11.22 0.85 7.57
C THR A 317 10.12 0.69 6.52
N ALA A 318 9.17 -0.23 6.73
CA ALA A 318 8.04 -0.43 5.83
C ALA A 318 7.13 0.80 5.71
N VAL A 319 6.88 1.52 6.81
CA VAL A 319 6.11 2.78 6.80
C VAL A 319 6.83 3.85 5.96
N THR A 320 8.16 3.94 6.06
CA THR A 320 8.97 4.87 5.25
C THR A 320 8.92 4.53 3.76
N GLU A 321 8.92 3.24 3.42
CA GLU A 321 8.74 2.78 2.04
C GLU A 321 7.34 3.12 1.50
N LEU A 322 6.30 2.90 2.30
CA LEU A 322 4.92 3.27 1.94
C LEU A 322 4.75 4.79 1.76
N ASP A 323 5.41 5.61 2.57
CA ASP A 323 5.43 7.06 2.38
C ASP A 323 6.07 7.43 1.04
N THR A 324 7.20 6.81 0.70
CA THR A 324 7.87 7.01 -0.60
C THR A 324 6.95 6.65 -1.77
N VAL A 325 6.26 5.50 -1.71
CA VAL A 325 5.29 5.09 -2.74
C VAL A 325 4.10 6.05 -2.80
N THR A 326 3.62 6.55 -1.66
CA THR A 326 2.51 7.50 -1.61
C THR A 326 2.88 8.82 -2.27
N GLN A 327 4.10 9.32 -2.04
CA GLN A 327 4.62 10.52 -2.72
C GLN A 327 4.81 10.28 -4.22
N GLN A 328 5.28 9.10 -4.63
CA GLN A 328 5.36 8.73 -6.05
C GLN A 328 3.98 8.68 -6.71
N ASN A 329 2.97 8.17 -6.02
CA ASN A 329 1.58 8.17 -6.51
C ASN A 329 1.07 9.60 -6.71
N ALA A 330 1.33 10.51 -5.77
CA ALA A 330 0.96 11.92 -5.91
C ALA A 330 1.64 12.57 -7.14
N ALA A 331 2.92 12.30 -7.36
CA ALA A 331 3.63 12.75 -8.56
C ALA A 331 3.03 12.16 -9.85
N MET A 332 2.71 10.87 -9.84
CA MET A 332 2.11 10.16 -10.97
C MET A 332 0.70 10.69 -11.29
N VAL A 333 -0.09 11.04 -10.28
CA VAL A 333 -1.40 11.67 -10.45
C VAL A 333 -1.26 13.01 -11.16
N ASN A 334 -0.32 13.85 -10.74
CA ASN A 334 -0.05 15.13 -11.41
C ASN A 334 0.34 14.94 -12.87
N GLN A 335 1.24 13.99 -13.16
CA GLN A 335 1.66 13.69 -14.53
C GLN A 335 0.51 13.12 -15.38
N THR A 336 -0.32 12.25 -14.80
CA THR A 336 -1.45 11.62 -15.50
C THR A 336 -2.55 12.64 -15.79
N SER A 337 -2.86 13.51 -14.83
CA SER A 337 -3.81 14.61 -15.00
C SER A 337 -3.36 15.58 -16.10
N SER A 338 -2.06 15.96 -16.12
CA SER A 338 -1.49 16.78 -17.20
C SER A 338 -1.58 16.10 -18.56
N SER A 339 -1.27 14.80 -18.63
CA SER A 339 -1.35 14.03 -19.88
C SER A 339 -2.80 13.92 -20.38
N ALA A 340 -3.75 13.73 -19.48
CA ALA A 340 -5.18 13.71 -19.79
C ALA A 340 -5.67 15.05 -20.33
N ALA A 341 -5.24 16.16 -19.73
CA ALA A 341 -5.56 17.50 -20.23
C ALA A 341 -5.02 17.72 -21.65
N GLN A 342 -3.77 17.34 -21.92
CA GLN A 342 -3.17 17.44 -23.26
C GLN A 342 -3.87 16.57 -24.30
N MET A 343 -4.25 15.34 -23.95
CA MET A 343 -5.03 14.46 -24.85
C MET A 343 -6.38 15.08 -25.21
N ARG A 344 -7.04 15.72 -24.24
CA ARG A 344 -8.31 16.42 -24.46
C ARG A 344 -8.14 17.61 -25.41
N GLU A 345 -7.12 18.43 -25.19
CA GLU A 345 -6.79 19.57 -26.06
C GLU A 345 -6.49 19.11 -27.49
N LEU A 346 -5.71 18.04 -27.66
CA LEU A 346 -5.42 17.45 -28.98
C LEU A 346 -6.69 16.93 -29.67
N ALA A 347 -7.58 16.28 -28.93
CA ALA A 347 -8.85 15.79 -29.46
C ALA A 347 -9.79 16.94 -29.87
N GLU A 348 -9.85 18.00 -29.07
CA GLU A 348 -10.61 19.22 -29.40
C GLU A 348 -10.03 19.93 -30.62
N HIS A 349 -8.71 20.03 -30.72
CA HIS A 349 -8.04 20.60 -31.89
C HIS A 349 -8.28 19.77 -33.16
N LEU A 350 -8.21 18.42 -33.08
CA LEU A 350 -8.53 17.54 -34.21
C LEU A 350 -9.99 17.70 -34.65
N ASN A 351 -10.93 17.77 -33.70
CA ASN A 351 -12.33 18.03 -34.02
C ASN A 351 -12.51 19.38 -34.73
N ALA A 352 -11.84 20.43 -34.26
CA ALA A 352 -11.89 21.76 -34.88
C ALA A 352 -11.32 21.74 -36.32
N LEU A 353 -10.25 20.98 -36.57
CA LEU A 353 -9.70 20.80 -37.92
C LEU A 353 -10.64 20.04 -38.85
N ILE A 354 -11.40 19.07 -38.32
CA ILE A 354 -12.36 18.28 -39.11
C ILE A 354 -13.66 19.06 -39.35
N ASP A 355 -14.08 19.89 -38.38
CA ASP A 355 -15.25 20.77 -38.51
C ASP A 355 -15.07 21.85 -39.59
N ALA A 356 -13.85 22.05 -40.10
CA ALA A 356 -13.59 22.85 -41.30
C ALA A 356 -14.10 22.20 -42.60
N PHE A 357 -14.49 20.91 -42.57
CA PHE A 357 -15.07 20.19 -43.71
C PHE A 357 -16.55 19.90 -43.48
N GLU A 358 -17.39 20.15 -44.47
CA GLU A 358 -18.80 19.74 -44.42
C GLU A 358 -18.91 18.26 -44.83
N LEU A 359 -19.11 17.41 -43.83
CA LEU A 359 -19.16 15.94 -43.99
C LEU A 359 -20.57 15.39 -44.22
N GLY A 360 -21.60 16.26 -44.25
CA GLY A 360 -23.00 15.86 -44.30
C GLY A 360 -23.47 15.13 -43.03
N ALA A 361 -24.76 15.23 -42.71
CA ALA A 361 -25.33 14.45 -41.63
C ALA A 361 -25.51 12.99 -42.08
N GLU A 362 -24.85 12.03 -41.42
CA GLU A 362 -25.30 10.65 -41.55
C GLU A 362 -26.63 10.47 -40.81
N LEU A 363 -27.61 9.91 -41.53
CA LEU A 363 -28.72 9.14 -40.95
C LEU A 363 -28.11 7.95 -40.19
N HIS A 364 -27.78 8.16 -38.93
CA HIS A 364 -27.35 7.11 -38.03
C HIS A 364 -28.58 6.28 -37.64
N ASP A 365 -28.97 5.31 -38.48
CA ASP A 365 -29.81 4.21 -38.03
C ASP A 365 -29.15 2.86 -38.38
N ALA A 366 -29.16 1.97 -37.39
CA ALA A 366 -28.58 0.63 -37.37
C ALA A 366 -27.05 0.50 -37.19
N ARG A 367 -26.57 0.81 -35.98
CA ARG A 367 -25.60 -0.10 -35.33
C ARG A 367 -26.38 -1.24 -34.64
N PRO A 368 -26.06 -2.53 -34.86
CA PRO A 368 -26.58 -3.59 -34.00
C PRO A 368 -26.04 -3.34 -32.60
N ALA A 369 -26.93 -3.23 -31.61
CA ALA A 369 -26.53 -3.18 -30.21
C ALA A 369 -25.64 -4.40 -29.91
N LEU A 370 -24.39 -4.15 -29.50
CA LEU A 370 -23.55 -5.19 -28.92
C LEU A 370 -24.34 -5.83 -27.75
N PRO A 371 -24.32 -7.17 -27.62
CA PRO A 371 -24.97 -7.81 -26.50
C PRO A 371 -24.35 -7.28 -25.21
N ARG A 372 -25.17 -6.65 -24.37
CA ARG A 372 -24.78 -6.30 -23.01
C ARG A 372 -24.37 -7.60 -22.34
N SER A 373 -23.10 -7.72 -21.98
CA SER A 373 -22.62 -8.69 -21.02
C SER A 373 -23.44 -8.52 -19.74
N GLU A 374 -24.27 -9.50 -19.42
CA GLU A 374 -24.91 -9.58 -18.11
C GLU A 374 -23.83 -9.56 -17.03
N PRO A 375 -24.08 -8.90 -15.88
CA PRO A 375 -23.19 -9.01 -14.74
C PRO A 375 -23.21 -10.46 -14.27
N SER A 376 -22.08 -11.15 -14.43
CA SER A 376 -21.84 -12.46 -13.86
C SER A 376 -22.03 -12.40 -12.34
N SER A 377 -23.10 -13.04 -11.85
CA SER A 377 -23.32 -13.26 -10.42
C SER A 377 -22.08 -13.89 -9.77
N PRO A 378 -21.73 -13.51 -8.53
CA PRO A 378 -20.59 -14.07 -7.84
C PRO A 378 -20.81 -15.56 -7.60
N ARG A 379 -19.89 -16.37 -8.11
CA ARG A 379 -19.82 -17.81 -7.90
C ARG A 379 -19.47 -18.05 -6.43
N THR A 380 -20.45 -18.42 -5.61
CA THR A 380 -20.20 -18.96 -4.27
C THR A 380 -19.51 -20.30 -4.41
N GLU A 381 -18.23 -20.36 -4.04
CA GLU A 381 -17.53 -21.62 -3.77
C GLU A 381 -18.16 -22.34 -2.57
N PRO A 382 -18.32 -23.67 -2.60
CA PRO A 382 -18.60 -24.43 -1.41
C PRO A 382 -17.33 -24.51 -0.56
N ARG A 383 -17.41 -24.02 0.68
CA ARG A 383 -16.48 -24.40 1.75
C ARG A 383 -16.73 -25.86 2.09
N ASP A 384 -15.87 -26.75 1.63
CA ASP A 384 -15.73 -28.07 2.24
C ASP A 384 -15.02 -27.93 3.59
N ARG A 385 -15.62 -28.56 4.60
CA ARG A 385 -15.06 -28.84 5.92
C ARG A 385 -14.85 -30.34 6.03
#